data_AF-A0A3A3GL18-F1
#
_entry.id   AF-A0A3A3GL18-F1
#
_cell.length_a   1.000
_cell.length_b   1.000
_cell.length_c   1.000
_cell.angle_alpha   90.00
_cell.angle_beta   90.00
_cell.angle_gamma   90.00
#
_symmetry.space_group_name_H-M   'P 1'
#
loop_
_entity.id
_entity.type
_entity.pdbx_description
1 polymer ?
#
loop_
_entity_poly.entity_id
_entity_poly.type
_entity_poly.pdbx_seq_one_letter_code
_entity_poly.pdbx_strand_id
1 'polypeptide(L)'
;MKNMFKIAVLVLASAIAQGAQAAGDIEAGKVAAQKSNCFTCHGQDYNTPIDPSYPKLAGQHKDYLENAMIAYQRGTSGLSGRGNAIMAGQAKQLSKKDIQNIAAYLHSLPGTLVVRK
;
A
#
# COMPACT_ATOMS: atom_id res chain seq x y z
N MET A 1 -8.86 46.31 -15.86
CA MET A 1 -9.57 45.84 -14.65
C MET A 1 -10.54 44.68 -14.90
N LYS A 2 -11.32 44.66 -16.00
CA LYS A 2 -12.25 43.55 -16.34
C LYS A 2 -11.57 42.18 -16.60
N ASN A 3 -10.27 42.19 -16.96
CA ASN A 3 -9.50 40.98 -17.26
C ASN A 3 -8.78 40.40 -16.02
N MET A 4 -8.64 41.16 -14.94
CA MET A 4 -8.05 40.68 -13.68
C MET A 4 -9.01 39.76 -12.92
N PHE A 5 -10.32 39.97 -13.05
CA PHE A 5 -11.34 39.09 -12.46
C PHE A 5 -11.39 37.70 -13.12
N LYS A 6 -11.07 37.60 -14.42
CA LYS A 6 -11.06 36.32 -15.15
C LYS A 6 -9.87 35.43 -14.77
N ILE A 7 -8.73 36.04 -14.43
CA ILE A 7 -7.52 35.32 -13.99
C ILE A 7 -7.71 34.76 -12.57
N ALA A 8 -8.38 35.51 -11.68
CA ALA A 8 -8.66 35.06 -10.32
C ALA A 8 -9.56 33.81 -10.27
N VAL A 9 -10.52 33.67 -11.19
CA VAL A 9 -11.43 32.51 -11.27
C VAL A 9 -10.72 31.26 -11.79
N LEU A 10 -9.73 31.41 -12.69
CA LEU A 10 -8.95 30.30 -13.26
C LEU A 10 -7.96 29.68 -12.26
N VAL A 11 -7.41 30.48 -11.34
CA VAL A 11 -6.46 29.98 -10.32
C VAL A 11 -7.18 29.24 -9.19
N LEU A 12 -8.43 29.61 -8.88
CA LEU A 12 -9.19 28.98 -7.80
C LEU A 12 -9.67 27.54 -8.14
N ALA A 13 -9.83 27.21 -9.43
CA ALA A 13 -10.25 25.88 -9.88
C ALA A 13 -9.17 24.80 -9.75
N SER A 14 -7.88 25.16 -9.76
CA SER A 14 -6.76 24.20 -9.68
C SER A 14 -6.44 23.72 -8.27
N ALA A 15 -6.96 24.36 -7.23
CA ALA A 15 -6.65 24.01 -5.83
C ALA A 15 -7.49 22.84 -5.28
N ILE A 16 -8.58 22.47 -5.94
CA ILE A 16 -9.55 21.48 -5.42
C ILE A 16 -9.14 20.03 -5.79
N ALA A 17 -8.23 19.85 -6.75
CA ALA A 17 -7.86 18.53 -7.27
C ALA A 17 -6.78 17.78 -6.45
N GLN A 18 -6.17 18.41 -5.44
CA GLN A 18 -5.00 17.85 -4.74
C GLN A 18 -5.35 16.87 -3.60
N GLY A 19 -6.64 16.70 -3.27
CA GLY A 19 -7.09 15.86 -2.16
C GLY A 19 -7.08 14.35 -2.42
N ALA A 20 -6.91 13.90 -3.66
CA ALA A 20 -7.05 12.48 -4.02
C ALA A 20 -5.77 11.64 -3.83
N GLN A 21 -4.61 12.26 -3.59
CA GLN A 21 -3.31 11.57 -3.56
C GLN A 21 -3.11 10.64 -2.33
N ALA A 22 -3.98 10.68 -1.32
CA ALA A 22 -3.84 9.88 -0.09
C ALA A 22 -4.20 8.38 -0.27
N ALA A 23 -4.81 8.02 -1.40
CA ALA A 23 -5.31 6.66 -1.63
C ALA A 23 -4.23 5.64 -2.05
N GLY A 24 -3.01 6.08 -2.40
CA GLY A 24 -2.00 5.19 -3.01
C GLY A 24 -2.34 4.90 -4.48
N ASP A 25 -1.30 4.68 -5.30
CA ASP A 25 -1.45 4.36 -6.72
C ASP A 25 -1.43 2.84 -6.91
N ILE A 26 -2.54 2.27 -7.39
CA ILE A 26 -2.74 0.82 -7.55
C ILE A 26 -1.78 0.25 -8.60
N GLU A 27 -1.59 0.94 -9.74
CA GLU A 27 -0.72 0.44 -10.80
C GLU A 27 0.75 0.49 -10.40
N ALA A 28 1.16 1.59 -9.76
CA ALA A 28 2.50 1.67 -9.16
C ALA A 28 2.68 0.62 -8.05
N GLY A 29 1.62 0.32 -7.30
CA GLY A 29 1.61 -0.70 -6.26
C GLY A 29 1.80 -2.11 -6.79
N LYS A 30 1.11 -2.44 -7.89
CA LYS A 30 1.29 -3.70 -8.62
C LYS A 30 2.74 -3.88 -9.07
N VAL A 31 3.31 -2.85 -9.70
CA VAL A 31 4.71 -2.87 -10.16
C VAL A 31 5.68 -3.03 -8.99
N ALA A 32 5.46 -2.30 -7.88
CA ALA A 32 6.31 -2.40 -6.70
C ALA A 32 6.24 -3.80 -6.06
N ALA A 33 5.04 -4.36 -5.89
CA ALA A 33 4.85 -5.71 -5.35
C ALA A 33 5.51 -6.80 -6.24
N GLN A 34 5.45 -6.64 -7.57
CA GLN A 34 6.14 -7.53 -8.50
C GLN A 34 7.67 -7.41 -8.39
N LYS A 35 8.21 -6.18 -8.38
CA LYS A 35 9.66 -5.92 -8.25
C LYS A 35 10.22 -6.46 -6.93
N SER A 36 9.45 -6.38 -5.86
CA SER A 36 9.80 -6.92 -4.54
C SER A 36 9.51 -8.42 -4.41
N ASN A 37 9.12 -9.10 -5.49
CA ASN A 37 8.87 -10.54 -5.53
C ASN A 37 7.88 -11.04 -4.46
N CYS A 38 6.91 -10.21 -4.06
CA CYS A 38 5.98 -10.54 -2.97
C CYS A 38 5.18 -11.83 -3.25
N PHE A 39 4.85 -12.06 -4.52
CA PHE A 39 4.10 -13.23 -4.99
C PHE A 39 4.81 -14.57 -4.75
N THR A 40 6.15 -14.55 -4.59
CA THR A 40 6.93 -15.79 -4.42
C THR A 40 6.57 -16.54 -3.15
N CYS A 41 6.18 -15.82 -2.09
CA CYS A 41 5.70 -16.41 -0.84
C CYS A 41 4.17 -16.30 -0.69
N HIS A 42 3.60 -15.16 -1.09
CA HIS A 42 2.19 -14.85 -0.86
C HIS A 42 1.25 -15.36 -1.97
N GLY A 43 1.79 -15.98 -3.03
CA GLY A 43 1.04 -16.48 -4.17
C GLY A 43 0.89 -15.46 -5.29
N GLN A 44 0.68 -15.93 -6.52
CA GLN A 44 0.48 -15.08 -7.70
C GLN A 44 -0.76 -14.19 -7.61
N ASP A 45 -1.81 -14.69 -6.96
CA ASP A 45 -3.07 -13.99 -6.72
C ASP A 45 -3.10 -13.28 -5.36
N TYR A 46 -2.05 -13.40 -4.55
CA TYR A 46 -1.97 -12.92 -3.16
C TYR A 46 -3.07 -13.49 -2.23
N ASN A 47 -3.80 -14.50 -2.66
CA ASN A 47 -4.92 -15.14 -1.95
C ASN A 47 -4.68 -16.64 -1.72
N THR A 48 -3.74 -17.22 -2.47
CA THR A 48 -3.31 -18.63 -2.43
C THR A 48 -1.79 -18.68 -2.20
N PRO A 49 -1.32 -18.54 -0.94
CA PRO A 49 0.09 -18.59 -0.61
C PRO A 49 0.72 -19.95 -0.91
N ILE A 50 2.04 -19.98 -1.11
CA ILE A 50 2.75 -21.23 -1.46
C ILE A 50 2.81 -22.24 -0.31
N ASP A 51 2.64 -21.75 0.92
CA ASP A 51 2.60 -22.53 2.14
C ASP A 51 1.58 -21.89 3.10
N PRO A 52 0.78 -22.68 3.86
CA PRO A 52 -0.24 -22.14 4.78
C PRO A 52 0.29 -21.22 5.88
N SER A 53 1.60 -21.24 6.18
CA SER A 53 2.22 -20.33 7.15
C SER A 53 2.38 -18.90 6.63
N TYR A 54 2.35 -18.70 5.30
CA TYR A 54 2.36 -17.36 4.72
C TYR A 54 0.95 -16.77 4.70
N PRO A 55 0.77 -15.51 5.14
CA PRO A 55 -0.54 -14.90 5.18
C PRO A 55 -1.06 -14.55 3.77
N LYS A 56 -2.38 -14.67 3.60
CA LYS A 56 -3.12 -14.10 2.47
C LYS A 56 -3.11 -12.57 2.56
N LEU A 57 -2.88 -11.89 1.45
CA LEU A 57 -2.79 -10.43 1.39
C LEU A 57 -3.90 -9.79 0.53
N ALA A 58 -4.43 -10.49 -0.46
CA ALA A 58 -5.48 -9.99 -1.34
C ALA A 58 -6.74 -9.62 -0.53
N GLY A 59 -7.26 -8.42 -0.78
CA GLY A 59 -8.46 -7.90 -0.13
C GLY A 59 -8.28 -7.53 1.34
N GLN A 60 -7.05 -7.56 1.88
CA GLN A 60 -6.78 -7.12 3.25
C GLN A 60 -7.00 -5.60 3.39
N HIS A 61 -7.34 -5.14 4.59
CA HIS A 61 -7.48 -3.72 4.86
C HIS A 61 -6.18 -2.97 4.57
N LYS A 62 -6.30 -1.90 3.78
CA LYS A 62 -5.16 -1.10 3.30
C LYS A 62 -4.31 -0.58 4.46
N ASP A 63 -4.94 0.01 5.47
CA ASP A 63 -4.28 0.54 6.67
C ASP A 63 -3.55 -0.54 7.47
N TYR A 64 -4.12 -1.74 7.58
CA TYR A 64 -3.44 -2.89 8.17
C TYR A 64 -2.18 -3.26 7.39
N LEU A 65 -2.26 -3.34 6.06
CA LEU A 65 -1.12 -3.66 5.20
C LEU A 65 0.01 -2.63 5.34
N GLU A 66 -0.32 -1.34 5.34
CA GLU A 66 0.65 -0.26 5.56
C GLU A 66 1.33 -0.40 6.92
N ASN A 67 0.55 -0.55 7.99
CA ASN A 67 1.06 -0.69 9.34
C ASN A 67 1.91 -1.96 9.52
N ALA A 68 1.51 -3.07 8.92
CA ALA A 68 2.26 -4.32 8.98
C ALA A 68 3.64 -4.18 8.31
N MET A 69 3.70 -3.60 7.10
CA MET A 69 4.97 -3.35 6.40
C MET A 69 5.88 -2.42 7.22
N ILE A 70 5.34 -1.33 7.76
CA ILE A 70 6.10 -0.40 8.63
C ILE A 70 6.58 -1.12 9.91
N ALA A 71 5.77 -1.98 10.50
CA ALA A 71 6.16 -2.75 11.68
C ALA A 71 7.30 -3.73 11.37
N TYR A 72 7.32 -4.35 10.18
CA TYR A 72 8.46 -5.16 9.74
C TYR A 72 9.72 -4.33 9.49
N GLN A 73 9.61 -3.09 9.00
CA GLN A 73 10.76 -2.19 8.89
C GLN A 73 11.40 -1.90 10.25
N ARG A 74 10.57 -1.73 11.30
CA ARG A 74 11.03 -1.54 12.68
C ARG A 74 11.67 -2.80 13.26
N GLY A 75 11.31 -3.99 12.77
CA GLY A 75 11.82 -5.27 13.27
C GLY A 75 11.44 -5.49 14.73
N THR A 76 12.39 -5.87 15.58
CA THR A 76 12.19 -6.04 17.03
C THR A 76 12.35 -4.72 17.82
N SER A 77 12.55 -3.59 17.13
CA SER A 77 12.73 -2.29 17.79
C SER A 77 11.38 -1.69 18.21
N GLY A 78 11.22 -1.45 19.50
CA GLY A 78 10.07 -0.75 20.09
C GLY A 78 8.80 -1.59 20.24
N LEU A 79 7.77 -0.98 20.84
CA LEU A 79 6.53 -1.67 21.24
C LEU A 79 5.60 -2.09 20.08
N SER A 80 5.88 -1.64 18.86
CA SER A 80 5.01 -1.85 17.69
C SER A 80 5.77 -2.44 16.49
N GLY A 81 6.89 -3.10 16.75
CA GLY A 81 7.67 -3.81 15.75
C GLY A 81 7.17 -5.24 15.51
N ARG A 82 7.46 -5.81 14.32
CA ARG A 82 7.24 -7.23 14.02
C ARG A 82 8.58 -7.92 13.72
N GLY A 83 8.99 -8.82 14.61
CA GLY A 83 10.22 -9.59 14.47
C GLY A 83 10.08 -10.80 13.55
N ASN A 84 10.18 -10.59 12.24
CA ASN A 84 10.36 -11.66 11.25
C ASN A 84 11.52 -11.29 10.32
N ALA A 85 12.61 -12.06 10.33
CA ALA A 85 13.83 -11.70 9.60
C ALA A 85 13.61 -11.61 8.08
N ILE A 86 12.79 -12.50 7.51
CA ILE A 86 12.49 -12.53 6.07
C ILE A 86 11.73 -11.26 5.68
N MET A 87 10.62 -10.98 6.36
CA MET A 87 9.81 -9.80 6.06
C MET A 87 10.48 -8.49 6.46
N ALA A 88 11.33 -8.47 7.49
CA ALA A 88 12.15 -7.30 7.80
C ALA A 88 13.14 -7.00 6.67
N GLY A 89 13.75 -8.03 6.07
CA GLY A 89 14.61 -7.87 4.89
C GLY A 89 13.86 -7.29 3.69
N GLN A 90 12.67 -7.81 3.40
CA GLN A 90 11.80 -7.31 2.32
C GLN A 90 11.35 -5.87 2.57
N ALA A 91 10.79 -5.60 3.76
CA ALA A 91 10.19 -4.31 4.08
C ALA A 91 11.22 -3.17 4.15
N LYS A 92 12.47 -3.45 4.55
CA LYS A 92 13.55 -2.45 4.60
C LYS A 92 13.87 -1.81 3.25
N GLN A 93 13.58 -2.49 2.14
CA GLN A 93 13.82 -1.98 0.79
C GLN A 93 12.70 -1.07 0.29
N LEU A 94 11.56 -1.04 0.98
CA LEU A 94 10.37 -0.30 0.54
C LEU A 94 10.44 1.15 1.03
N SER A 95 10.21 2.10 0.13
CA SER A 95 9.94 3.48 0.52
C SER A 95 8.54 3.60 1.15
N LYS A 96 8.28 4.70 1.85
CA LYS A 96 6.92 5.03 2.33
C LYS A 96 5.90 5.02 1.19
N LYS A 97 6.29 5.50 0.01
CA LYS A 97 5.40 5.57 -1.15
C LYS A 97 5.12 4.18 -1.72
N ASP A 98 6.13 3.29 -1.74
CA ASP A 98 5.94 1.89 -2.12
C ASP A 98 4.96 1.20 -1.18
N ILE A 99 5.12 1.37 0.13
CA ILE A 99 4.21 0.80 1.13
C ILE A 99 2.76 1.22 0.87
N GLN A 100 2.52 2.51 0.67
CA GLN A 100 1.18 3.04 0.40
C GLN A 100 0.58 2.49 -0.90
N ASN A 101 1.40 2.42 -1.95
CA ASN A 101 0.97 1.93 -3.25
C ASN A 101 0.71 0.41 -3.22
N ILE A 102 1.62 -0.38 -2.64
CA ILE A 102 1.48 -1.83 -2.47
C ILE A 102 0.24 -2.14 -1.63
N ALA A 103 0.01 -1.42 -0.54
CA ALA A 103 -1.17 -1.61 0.30
C ALA A 103 -2.46 -1.31 -0.47
N ALA A 104 -2.50 -0.23 -1.26
CA ALA A 104 -3.64 0.10 -2.11
C ALA A 104 -3.90 -0.98 -3.16
N TYR A 105 -2.85 -1.49 -3.81
CA TYR A 105 -2.94 -2.57 -4.78
C TYR A 105 -3.49 -3.85 -4.14
N LEU A 106 -2.87 -4.36 -3.08
CA LEU A 106 -3.28 -5.61 -2.44
C LEU A 106 -4.70 -5.53 -1.87
N HIS A 107 -5.10 -4.37 -1.33
CA HIS A 107 -6.46 -4.11 -0.88
C HIS A 107 -7.50 -4.19 -2.00
N SER A 108 -7.14 -3.73 -3.21
CA SER A 108 -8.04 -3.74 -4.37
C SER A 108 -8.30 -5.14 -4.94
N LEU A 109 -7.48 -6.13 -4.59
CA LEU A 109 -7.60 -7.49 -5.11
C LEU A 109 -8.78 -8.25 -4.47
N PRO A 110 -9.39 -9.21 -5.19
CA PRO A 110 -10.39 -10.09 -4.62
C PRO A 110 -9.75 -10.98 -3.53
N GLY A 111 -10.23 -10.84 -2.30
CA GLY A 111 -9.75 -11.61 -1.15
C GLY A 111 -10.77 -12.62 -0.63
N THR A 112 -10.29 -13.73 -0.07
CA THR A 112 -11.12 -14.70 0.69
C THR A 112 -11.06 -14.47 2.21
N LEU A 113 -10.50 -13.33 2.63
CA LEU A 113 -10.43 -12.95 4.03
C LEU A 113 -11.86 -12.79 4.57
N VAL A 114 -12.17 -13.50 5.65
CA VAL A 114 -13.49 -13.42 6.29
C VAL A 114 -13.60 -12.07 7.00
N VAL A 115 -14.09 -11.07 6.27
CA VAL A 115 -14.62 -9.87 6.89
C VAL A 115 -16.04 -10.26 7.31
N ARG A 116 -16.25 -10.65 8.57
CA ARG A 116 -17.62 -10.69 9.09
C ARG A 116 -18.15 -9.26 8.96
N LYS A 117 -19.02 -9.04 7.97
CA LYS A 117 -19.84 -7.84 7.87
C LYS A 117 -20.93 -7.90 8.92
#